data_AF-A0A3B8YUE5-F1
#
_entry.id   AF-A0A3B8YUE5-F1
#
_cell.length_a   1.000
_cell.length_b   1.000
_cell.length_c   1.000
_cell.angle_alpha   90.00
_cell.angle_beta   90.00
_cell.angle_gamma   90.00
#
_symmetry.space_group_name_H-M   'P 1'
#
loop_
_entity.id
_entity.type
_entity.pdbx_description
1 polymer ?
#
loop_
_entity_poly.entity_id
_entity_poly.type
_entity_poly.pdbx_seq_one_letter_code
_entity_poly.pdbx_strand_id
1 'polypeptide(L)'
;MAAQRDANGQRPEVGTMRVLLGLLAIFMMFSAVSVEAKVCGGEVECGCGDVLVGESTLGGDLLSCPGDGLRLRRTAVLDCDGHALTGKGRGSGLVLDRTTGAEVRNCLISGFRNGFRIRGGSGNRIEDNEILDNSRYGIDLSQQTTGNWIEGNLISASGDEGIHIGSGADLNFVLFNDIEDSGAENIYLLDVQHIFLIANNLSGSGSASIYMKHAQKSLIVLNSIEDRVVQVRGASHENAFVLNHLTGAGYNFEAYEENQNRSRAARGWTAPTANRVIGGSIDATGTCVRFSGASGNRVEGVAATNCNLSRSASRGDLTAGDNFLEFL
;
A
#
# COMPACT_ATOMS: atom_id res chain seq x y z
N MET A 1 92.19 30.24 46.03
CA MET A 1 91.17 29.75 46.99
C MET A 1 89.80 30.20 46.51
N ALA A 2 88.73 29.46 46.82
CA ALA A 2 87.29 29.76 46.70
C ALA A 2 86.79 30.66 45.52
N ALA A 3 86.04 30.18 44.52
CA ALA A 3 84.64 29.67 44.57
C ALA A 3 83.57 30.78 44.64
N GLN A 4 82.38 30.72 44.00
CA GLN A 4 81.77 29.72 43.09
C GLN A 4 80.46 30.31 42.45
N ARG A 5 80.14 29.97 41.18
CA ARG A 5 78.77 29.63 40.65
C ARG A 5 77.63 30.69 40.75
N ASP A 6 76.38 30.57 40.25
CA ASP A 6 75.66 29.88 39.13
C ASP A 6 74.25 30.57 39.09
N ALA A 7 73.40 30.64 38.04
CA ALA A 7 73.42 30.41 36.58
C ALA A 7 72.10 30.99 35.96
N ASN A 8 71.75 30.62 34.70
CA ASN A 8 70.55 31.00 33.90
C ASN A 8 70.47 32.46 33.35
N GLY A 9 69.87 32.73 32.17
CA GLY A 9 69.50 31.82 31.07
C GLY A 9 68.23 32.23 30.28
N GLN A 10 68.36 32.52 28.97
CA GLN A 10 67.24 32.63 28.00
C GLN A 10 67.72 32.42 26.54
N ARG A 11 66.80 32.19 25.59
CA ARG A 11 67.08 31.68 24.22
C ARG A 11 66.79 32.72 23.12
N PRO A 12 67.44 32.63 21.93
CA PRO A 12 66.98 33.28 20.70
C PRO A 12 65.91 32.44 19.96
N GLU A 13 65.16 33.08 19.08
CA GLU A 13 64.14 32.45 18.22
C GLU A 13 64.71 31.87 16.92
N VAL A 14 63.96 30.94 16.30
CA VAL A 14 64.24 30.41 14.94
C VAL A 14 62.93 30.39 14.15
N GLY A 15 62.94 31.04 12.97
CA GLY A 15 61.74 31.16 12.12
C GLY A 15 61.35 29.84 11.43
N THR A 16 60.05 29.61 11.28
CA THR A 16 59.50 28.39 10.67
C THR A 16 59.15 28.58 9.19
N MET A 17 59.75 27.75 8.33
CA MET A 17 59.53 27.76 6.88
C MET A 17 58.25 26.98 6.53
N ARG A 18 57.28 27.62 5.87
CA ARG A 18 56.03 26.97 5.42
C ARG A 18 56.27 26.14 4.15
N VAL A 19 56.13 24.82 4.26
CA VAL A 19 56.05 23.91 3.10
C VAL A 19 54.59 23.79 2.67
N LEU A 20 54.31 23.95 1.38
CA LEU A 20 52.97 23.85 0.81
C LEU A 20 52.78 22.45 0.18
N LEU A 21 51.94 21.59 0.77
CA LEU A 21 51.53 20.33 0.13
C LEU A 21 50.34 20.59 -0.80
N GLY A 22 50.53 20.37 -2.10
CA GLY A 22 49.44 20.33 -3.07
C GLY A 22 48.82 18.93 -3.14
N LEU A 23 47.58 18.77 -2.66
CA LEU A 23 46.79 17.56 -2.84
C LEU A 23 46.09 17.59 -4.20
N LEU A 24 46.51 16.72 -5.12
CA LEU A 24 45.88 16.57 -6.43
C LEU A 24 44.62 15.71 -6.30
N ALA A 25 43.45 16.35 -6.19
CA ALA A 25 42.17 15.65 -6.13
C ALA A 25 41.78 15.11 -7.51
N ILE A 26 41.94 13.79 -7.72
CA ILE A 26 41.47 13.11 -8.94
C ILE A 26 39.94 12.98 -8.86
N PHE A 27 39.25 13.93 -9.50
CA PHE A 27 37.80 13.96 -9.55
C PHE A 27 37.31 12.95 -10.61
N MET A 28 37.06 11.71 -10.19
CA MET A 28 36.41 10.71 -11.05
C MET A 28 34.98 11.16 -11.38
N MET A 29 34.79 11.76 -12.55
CA MET A 29 33.47 11.96 -13.12
C MET A 29 32.87 10.60 -13.48
N PHE A 30 32.05 10.04 -12.59
CA PHE A 30 31.04 9.07 -12.97
C PHE A 30 30.01 9.78 -13.87
N SER A 31 30.28 9.80 -15.17
CA SER A 31 29.29 10.13 -16.18
C SER A 31 28.19 9.08 -16.11
N ALA A 32 27.07 9.42 -15.48
CA ALA A 32 25.91 8.55 -15.41
C ALA A 32 25.40 8.29 -16.83
N VAL A 33 25.69 7.10 -17.35
CA VAL A 33 25.18 6.65 -18.64
C VAL A 33 23.67 6.52 -18.51
N SER A 34 22.94 7.43 -19.15
CA SER A 34 21.50 7.30 -19.31
C SER A 34 21.22 6.15 -20.28
N VAL A 35 21.09 4.94 -19.73
CA VAL A 35 20.52 3.81 -20.47
C VAL A 35 19.09 4.20 -20.82
N GLU A 36 18.83 4.44 -22.11
CA GLU A 36 17.46 4.62 -22.59
C GLU A 36 16.72 3.28 -22.44
N ALA A 37 15.51 3.33 -21.91
CA ALA A 37 14.65 2.16 -21.75
C ALA A 37 14.39 1.52 -23.13
N LYS A 38 14.89 0.30 -23.34
CA LYS A 38 14.62 -0.45 -24.58
C LYS A 38 13.24 -1.12 -24.48
N VAL A 39 12.81 -1.69 -25.62
CA VAL A 39 11.73 -2.67 -25.61
C VAL A 39 12.34 -4.05 -25.36
N CYS A 40 11.73 -4.83 -24.48
CA CYS A 40 12.14 -6.20 -24.15
C CYS A 40 10.95 -7.17 -24.28
N GLY A 41 11.24 -8.48 -24.21
CA GLY A 41 10.31 -9.57 -24.48
C GLY A 41 10.82 -10.53 -25.56
N GLY A 42 10.39 -11.80 -25.51
CA GLY A 42 10.88 -12.88 -26.36
C GLY A 42 12.40 -13.06 -26.24
N GLU A 43 13.09 -13.07 -27.38
CA GLU A 43 14.56 -13.16 -27.46
C GLU A 43 15.32 -11.95 -26.85
N VAL A 44 14.62 -10.90 -26.41
CA VAL A 44 15.22 -9.69 -25.84
C VAL A 44 15.02 -9.65 -24.33
N GLU A 45 16.02 -10.13 -23.59
CA GLU A 45 16.15 -10.05 -22.13
C GLU A 45 15.80 -8.65 -21.59
N CYS A 46 14.99 -8.56 -20.53
CA CYS A 46 14.59 -7.29 -19.91
C CYS A 46 15.62 -6.78 -18.89
N GLY A 47 15.77 -5.44 -18.78
CA GLY A 47 16.58 -4.79 -17.76
C GLY A 47 15.85 -3.65 -17.03
N CYS A 48 16.40 -3.19 -15.90
CA CYS A 48 15.83 -2.10 -15.09
C CYS A 48 15.48 -0.86 -15.93
N GLY A 49 14.20 -0.51 -15.97
CA GLY A 49 13.63 0.64 -16.65
C GLY A 49 13.00 0.33 -18.00
N ASP A 50 13.12 -0.88 -18.54
CA ASP A 50 12.66 -1.27 -19.88
C ASP A 50 11.13 -1.32 -20.02
N VAL A 51 10.68 -1.45 -21.28
CA VAL A 51 9.28 -1.59 -21.66
C VAL A 51 9.03 -3.00 -22.21
N LEU A 52 8.35 -3.85 -21.44
CA LEU A 52 7.98 -5.19 -21.88
C LEU A 52 6.80 -5.13 -22.87
N VAL A 53 6.97 -5.77 -24.03
CA VAL A 53 5.92 -5.93 -25.05
C VAL A 53 5.93 -7.38 -25.54
N GLY A 54 4.83 -8.10 -25.30
CA GLY A 54 4.78 -9.54 -25.48
C GLY A 54 5.13 -10.28 -24.19
N GLU A 55 5.73 -11.46 -24.32
CA GLU A 55 5.97 -12.39 -23.22
C GLU A 55 7.43 -12.36 -22.79
N SER A 56 7.71 -12.53 -21.50
CA SER A 56 9.06 -12.74 -20.96
C SER A 56 9.01 -13.64 -19.74
N THR A 57 9.88 -14.64 -19.71
CA THR A 57 10.37 -15.24 -18.46
C THR A 57 11.66 -14.52 -18.08
N LEU A 58 11.89 -14.18 -16.81
CA LEU A 58 13.18 -13.64 -16.36
C LEU A 58 14.20 -14.78 -16.21
N GLY A 59 15.45 -14.54 -16.64
CA GLY A 59 16.57 -15.46 -16.44
C GLY A 59 17.55 -15.01 -15.34
N GLY A 60 17.17 -14.02 -14.53
CA GLY A 60 18.02 -13.39 -13.52
C GLY A 60 17.38 -12.18 -12.85
N ASP A 61 17.93 -11.79 -11.71
CA ASP A 61 17.40 -10.69 -10.88
C ASP A 61 17.70 -9.30 -11.47
N LEU A 62 16.69 -8.43 -11.50
CA LEU A 62 16.81 -7.02 -11.88
C LEU A 62 17.15 -6.17 -10.65
N LEU A 63 18.42 -6.24 -10.25
CA LEU A 63 18.87 -5.66 -8.99
C LEU A 63 19.12 -4.15 -9.05
N SER A 64 18.75 -3.47 -7.96
CA SER A 64 19.19 -2.11 -7.65
C SER A 64 18.74 -1.06 -8.69
N CYS A 65 17.53 -1.21 -9.25
CA CYS A 65 16.97 -0.34 -10.27
C CYS A 65 16.94 1.14 -9.83
N PRO A 66 17.39 2.09 -10.67
CA PRO A 66 17.50 3.51 -10.31
C PRO A 66 16.17 4.30 -10.42
N GLY A 67 15.13 3.66 -10.99
CA GLY A 67 13.82 4.23 -11.25
C GLY A 67 12.76 3.13 -11.17
N ASP A 68 11.89 3.03 -12.18
CA ASP A 68 10.96 1.90 -12.28
C ASP A 68 11.71 0.60 -12.65
N GLY A 69 11.19 -0.56 -12.25
CA GLY A 69 11.76 -1.87 -12.59
C GLY A 69 11.47 -2.28 -14.04
N LEU A 70 10.21 -2.56 -14.39
CA LEU A 70 9.76 -2.71 -15.79
C LEU A 70 8.41 -2.00 -16.03
N ARG A 71 8.12 -1.69 -17.30
CA ARG A 71 6.84 -1.10 -17.71
C ARG A 71 6.14 -1.99 -18.73
N LEU A 72 5.06 -2.65 -18.33
CA LEU A 72 4.27 -3.51 -19.21
C LEU A 72 3.37 -2.67 -20.12
N ARG A 73 3.11 -3.17 -21.33
CA ARG A 73 2.18 -2.54 -22.29
C ARG A 73 1.43 -3.58 -23.11
N ARG A 74 0.17 -3.25 -23.48
CA ARG A 74 -0.76 -4.16 -24.18
C ARG A 74 -0.97 -5.42 -23.33
N THR A 75 -1.20 -6.57 -23.96
CA THR A 75 -1.28 -7.89 -23.33
C THR A 75 0.13 -8.46 -23.07
N ALA A 76 0.94 -7.77 -22.27
CA ALA A 76 2.28 -8.22 -21.92
C ALA A 76 2.21 -9.28 -20.79
N VAL A 77 2.99 -10.35 -20.90
CA VAL A 77 3.04 -11.42 -19.88
C VAL A 77 4.44 -11.43 -19.29
N LEU A 78 4.54 -11.26 -17.97
CA LEU A 78 5.78 -11.41 -17.21
C LEU A 78 5.67 -12.59 -16.25
N ASP A 79 6.48 -13.61 -16.48
CA ASP A 79 6.79 -14.64 -15.50
C ASP A 79 8.18 -14.31 -14.93
N CYS A 80 8.29 -14.06 -13.63
CA CYS A 80 9.61 -13.81 -13.05
C CYS A 80 10.37 -15.10 -12.70
N ASP A 81 9.77 -16.29 -12.75
CA ASP A 81 10.40 -17.57 -12.35
C ASP A 81 11.04 -17.52 -10.94
N GLY A 82 10.47 -16.72 -10.03
CA GLY A 82 11.01 -16.47 -8.68
C GLY A 82 12.06 -15.36 -8.59
N HIS A 83 12.48 -14.76 -9.70
CA HIS A 83 13.52 -13.72 -9.71
C HIS A 83 13.08 -12.38 -9.11
N ALA A 84 14.07 -11.69 -8.53
CA ALA A 84 13.87 -10.45 -7.79
C ALA A 84 14.00 -9.21 -8.67
N LEU A 85 13.03 -8.29 -8.57
CA LEU A 85 13.18 -6.90 -8.96
C LEU A 85 13.43 -6.09 -7.69
N THR A 86 14.55 -5.37 -7.58
CA THR A 86 14.85 -4.55 -6.38
C THR A 86 15.13 -3.10 -6.71
N GLY A 87 14.51 -2.18 -5.96
CA GLY A 87 14.58 -0.75 -6.18
C GLY A 87 15.63 -0.01 -5.34
N LYS A 88 15.56 1.33 -5.38
CA LYS A 88 16.37 2.27 -4.57
C LYS A 88 15.50 3.32 -3.85
N GLY A 89 14.35 2.89 -3.33
CA GLY A 89 13.34 3.73 -2.68
C GLY A 89 12.62 4.70 -3.62
N ARG A 90 12.69 4.46 -4.94
CA ARG A 90 12.18 5.32 -6.02
C ARG A 90 11.51 4.47 -7.11
N GLY A 91 10.75 5.12 -7.98
CA GLY A 91 9.99 4.45 -9.05
C GLY A 91 8.93 3.48 -8.53
N SER A 92 8.41 2.63 -9.41
CA SER A 92 7.62 1.45 -9.04
C SER A 92 8.25 0.19 -9.62
N GLY A 93 8.17 -0.93 -8.92
CA GLY A 93 8.75 -2.20 -9.39
C GLY A 93 8.20 -2.58 -10.76
N LEU A 94 6.88 -2.62 -10.88
CA LEU A 94 6.19 -2.82 -12.16
C LEU A 94 5.14 -1.72 -12.42
N VAL A 95 5.10 -1.21 -13.65
CA VAL A 95 4.18 -0.13 -14.06
C VAL A 95 3.32 -0.59 -15.24
N LEU A 96 2.00 -0.54 -15.04
CA LEU A 96 0.96 -0.80 -16.04
C LEU A 96 0.21 0.52 -16.29
N ASP A 97 0.64 1.32 -17.28
CA ASP A 97 -0.02 2.59 -17.64
C ASP A 97 -0.97 2.38 -18.83
N ARG A 98 -2.29 2.49 -18.62
CA ARG A 98 -3.33 2.27 -19.63
C ARG A 98 -3.13 0.95 -20.38
N THR A 99 -2.81 -0.07 -19.61
CA THR A 99 -2.47 -1.43 -20.05
C THR A 99 -3.69 -2.32 -19.89
N THR A 100 -3.89 -3.28 -20.79
CA THR A 100 -5.10 -4.12 -20.81
C THR A 100 -4.74 -5.55 -21.18
N GLY A 101 -5.19 -6.50 -20.36
CA GLY A 101 -4.91 -7.92 -20.51
C GLY A 101 -3.44 -8.31 -20.32
N ALA A 102 -2.67 -7.53 -19.53
CA ALA A 102 -1.33 -7.94 -19.11
C ALA A 102 -1.39 -8.87 -17.89
N GLU A 103 -0.47 -9.82 -17.82
CA GLU A 103 -0.35 -10.78 -16.73
C GLU A 103 1.04 -10.68 -16.08
N VAL A 104 1.11 -10.74 -14.76
CA VAL A 104 2.37 -10.73 -13.99
C VAL A 104 2.30 -11.76 -12.88
N ARG A 105 3.30 -12.66 -12.83
CA ARG A 105 3.38 -13.69 -11.79
C ARG A 105 4.78 -14.14 -11.41
N ASN A 106 4.88 -14.78 -10.25
CA ASN A 106 6.10 -15.36 -9.67
C ASN A 106 7.20 -14.33 -9.35
N CYS A 107 6.87 -13.03 -9.18
CA CYS A 107 7.86 -11.97 -8.98
C CYS A 107 8.08 -11.63 -7.51
N LEU A 108 9.35 -11.54 -7.09
CA LEU A 108 9.76 -10.92 -5.83
C LEU A 108 10.08 -9.44 -6.08
N ILE A 109 9.33 -8.51 -5.48
CA ILE A 109 9.41 -7.07 -5.80
C ILE A 109 9.56 -6.23 -4.52
N SER A 110 10.75 -5.65 -4.32
CA SER A 110 11.04 -4.90 -3.09
C SER A 110 11.86 -3.64 -3.24
N GLY A 111 11.80 -2.76 -2.24
CA GLY A 111 12.62 -1.55 -2.16
C GLY A 111 12.32 -0.48 -3.20
N PHE A 112 11.16 -0.50 -3.88
CA PHE A 112 10.69 0.62 -4.71
C PHE A 112 9.90 1.64 -3.87
N ARG A 113 9.32 2.68 -4.50
CA ARG A 113 8.30 3.50 -3.82
C ARG A 113 6.93 2.83 -3.85
N ASN A 114 6.60 2.16 -4.95
CA ASN A 114 5.44 1.26 -5.01
C ASN A 114 5.90 -0.09 -5.58
N GLY A 115 5.43 -1.23 -5.08
CA GLY A 115 5.70 -2.52 -5.73
C GLY A 115 5.11 -2.55 -7.14
N PHE A 116 3.80 -2.33 -7.23
CA PHE A 116 3.06 -2.17 -8.47
C PHE A 116 2.43 -0.78 -8.61
N ARG A 117 2.30 -0.32 -9.85
CA ARG A 117 1.45 0.83 -10.23
C ARG A 117 0.59 0.51 -11.44
N ILE A 118 -0.72 0.39 -11.24
CA ILE A 118 -1.73 0.13 -12.28
C ILE A 118 -2.55 1.41 -12.50
N ARG A 119 -2.21 2.16 -13.56
CA ARG A 119 -2.75 3.51 -13.82
C ARG A 119 -3.60 3.54 -15.10
N GLY A 120 -4.91 3.33 -14.94
CA GLY A 120 -5.86 3.15 -16.02
C GLY A 120 -5.66 1.85 -16.80
N GLY A 121 -6.68 1.47 -17.57
CA GLY A 121 -6.70 0.19 -18.26
C GLY A 121 -7.39 -0.91 -17.45
N SER A 122 -7.37 -2.13 -17.96
CA SER A 122 -8.36 -3.14 -17.54
C SER A 122 -8.01 -4.59 -17.79
N GLY A 123 -8.58 -5.50 -17.00
CA GLY A 123 -8.41 -6.95 -17.22
C GLY A 123 -6.98 -7.43 -17.05
N ASN A 124 -6.11 -6.68 -16.35
CA ASN A 124 -4.77 -7.13 -16.03
C ASN A 124 -4.82 -8.04 -14.78
N ARG A 125 -3.89 -9.01 -14.71
CA ARG A 125 -3.83 -10.04 -13.68
C ARG A 125 -2.47 -9.97 -12.98
N ILE A 126 -2.49 -9.80 -11.66
CA ILE A 126 -1.30 -9.73 -10.79
C ILE A 126 -1.42 -10.88 -9.81
N GLU A 127 -0.67 -11.96 -10.05
CA GLU A 127 -0.94 -13.28 -9.47
C GLU A 127 0.33 -13.88 -8.85
N ASP A 128 0.25 -14.49 -7.67
CA ASP A 128 1.36 -15.24 -7.06
C ASP A 128 2.71 -14.45 -6.98
N ASN A 129 2.68 -13.20 -6.52
CA ASN A 129 3.87 -12.36 -6.33
C ASN A 129 4.17 -12.06 -4.85
N GLU A 130 5.44 -11.88 -4.50
CA GLU A 130 5.91 -11.40 -3.20
C GLU A 130 6.27 -9.91 -3.29
N ILE A 131 5.53 -9.06 -2.59
CA ILE A 131 5.58 -7.59 -2.72
C ILE A 131 5.95 -6.98 -1.36
N LEU A 132 7.25 -6.80 -1.12
CA LEU A 132 7.83 -6.61 0.22
C LEU A 132 8.58 -5.28 0.34
N ASP A 133 8.69 -4.69 1.53
CA ASP A 133 9.58 -3.55 1.85
C ASP A 133 9.50 -2.35 0.88
N ASN A 134 8.31 -2.05 0.36
CA ASN A 134 8.11 -0.93 -0.57
C ASN A 134 7.81 0.36 0.20
N SER A 135 8.57 1.44 -0.06
CA SER A 135 8.61 2.63 0.81
C SER A 135 7.36 3.52 0.80
N ARG A 136 6.30 3.06 0.14
CA ARG A 136 4.95 3.61 0.23
C ARG A 136 3.90 2.53 0.04
N TYR A 137 3.75 2.02 -1.19
CA TYR A 137 2.62 1.16 -1.54
C TYR A 137 3.05 -0.24 -1.99
N GLY A 138 2.31 -1.27 -1.60
CA GLY A 138 2.41 -2.57 -2.25
C GLY A 138 1.90 -2.47 -3.68
N ILE A 139 0.63 -2.11 -3.84
CA ILE A 139 -0.04 -1.95 -5.14
C ILE A 139 -0.86 -0.64 -5.18
N ASP A 140 -0.62 0.23 -6.17
CA ASP A 140 -1.41 1.44 -6.46
C ASP A 140 -2.32 1.24 -7.68
N LEU A 141 -3.64 1.29 -7.47
CA LEU A 141 -4.65 1.32 -8.52
C LEU A 141 -5.25 2.73 -8.58
N SER A 142 -5.09 3.42 -9.72
CA SER A 142 -5.57 4.81 -9.85
C SER A 142 -5.90 5.21 -11.29
N GLN A 143 -6.76 6.23 -11.45
CA GLN A 143 -7.15 6.81 -12.76
C GLN A 143 -7.88 5.85 -13.71
N GLN A 144 -9.12 5.46 -13.36
CA GLN A 144 -10.01 4.66 -14.23
C GLN A 144 -9.47 3.23 -14.53
N THR A 145 -8.69 2.67 -13.60
CA THR A 145 -8.28 1.27 -13.55
C THR A 145 -9.49 0.39 -13.21
N THR A 146 -9.88 -0.57 -14.06
CA THR A 146 -11.13 -1.32 -13.86
C THR A 146 -11.09 -2.78 -14.35
N GLY A 147 -11.73 -3.72 -13.65
CA GLY A 147 -11.76 -5.14 -14.02
C GLY A 147 -10.44 -5.89 -13.85
N ASN A 148 -9.51 -5.41 -13.02
CA ASN A 148 -8.22 -6.05 -12.78
C ASN A 148 -8.30 -7.03 -11.62
N TRP A 149 -7.47 -8.07 -11.67
CA TRP A 149 -7.41 -9.17 -10.72
C TRP A 149 -6.08 -9.12 -9.99
N ILE A 150 -6.14 -9.16 -8.66
CA ILE A 150 -5.00 -9.21 -7.74
C ILE A 150 -5.24 -10.44 -6.88
N GLU A 151 -4.54 -11.53 -7.19
CA GLU A 151 -4.86 -12.87 -6.69
C GLU A 151 -3.64 -13.59 -6.10
N GLY A 152 -3.76 -14.19 -4.91
CA GLY A 152 -2.70 -15.04 -4.34
C GLY A 152 -1.38 -14.34 -3.98
N ASN A 153 -1.30 -13.01 -3.97
CA ASN A 153 -0.06 -12.30 -3.67
C ASN A 153 0.19 -12.22 -2.15
N LEU A 154 1.48 -12.23 -1.77
CA LEU A 154 1.94 -11.82 -0.44
C LEU A 154 2.34 -10.34 -0.49
N ILE A 155 1.75 -9.51 0.37
CA ILE A 155 2.03 -8.06 0.42
C ILE A 155 2.38 -7.68 1.87
N SER A 156 3.64 -7.37 2.13
CA SER A 156 4.16 -7.14 3.49
C SER A 156 5.03 -5.89 3.58
N ALA A 157 5.16 -5.33 4.79
CA ALA A 157 6.04 -4.21 5.14
C ALA A 157 5.95 -2.98 4.21
N SER A 158 4.75 -2.66 3.71
CA SER A 158 4.53 -1.47 2.87
C SER A 158 4.45 -0.19 3.71
N GLY A 159 5.27 0.81 3.38
CA GLY A 159 5.50 1.97 4.25
C GLY A 159 4.35 2.98 4.44
N ASP A 160 3.24 2.82 3.71
CA ASP A 160 2.03 3.64 3.75
C ASP A 160 0.84 2.66 3.70
N GLU A 161 0.49 2.10 2.54
CA GLU A 161 -0.71 1.25 2.36
C GLU A 161 -0.38 -0.01 1.53
N GLY A 162 -0.89 -1.18 1.91
CA GLY A 162 -0.63 -2.45 1.21
C GLY A 162 -1.22 -2.45 -0.21
N ILE A 163 -2.55 -2.28 -0.32
CA ILE A 163 -3.25 -2.01 -1.58
C ILE A 163 -4.02 -0.69 -1.48
N HIS A 164 -3.64 0.29 -2.31
CA HIS A 164 -4.39 1.53 -2.51
C HIS A 164 -5.30 1.41 -3.74
N ILE A 165 -6.62 1.46 -3.56
CA ILE A 165 -7.61 1.55 -4.65
C ILE A 165 -8.20 2.96 -4.65
N GLY A 166 -7.54 3.84 -5.41
CA GLY A 166 -7.80 5.27 -5.47
C GLY A 166 -8.92 5.67 -6.43
N SER A 167 -9.27 6.95 -6.39
CA SER A 167 -10.56 7.45 -6.87
C SER A 167 -10.88 7.13 -8.34
N GLY A 168 -12.05 6.50 -8.53
CA GLY A 168 -12.52 5.99 -9.82
C GLY A 168 -11.81 4.73 -10.34
N ALA A 169 -11.02 4.02 -9.54
CA ALA A 169 -10.55 2.67 -9.85
C ALA A 169 -11.64 1.62 -9.52
N ASP A 170 -12.77 1.71 -10.22
CA ASP A 170 -14.00 0.93 -9.97
C ASP A 170 -13.92 -0.52 -10.51
N LEU A 171 -14.70 -1.44 -9.95
CA LEU A 171 -14.86 -2.83 -10.46
C LEU A 171 -13.55 -3.66 -10.46
N ASN A 172 -12.70 -3.55 -9.44
CA ASN A 172 -11.48 -4.38 -9.32
C ASN A 172 -11.65 -5.50 -8.27
N PHE A 173 -10.90 -6.59 -8.46
CA PHE A 173 -10.97 -7.83 -7.68
C PHE A 173 -9.67 -8.05 -6.92
N VAL A 174 -9.78 -8.28 -5.60
CA VAL A 174 -8.68 -8.59 -4.69
C VAL A 174 -9.04 -9.89 -3.98
N LEU A 175 -8.39 -10.98 -4.38
CA LEU A 175 -8.80 -12.36 -4.12
C LEU A 175 -7.67 -13.14 -3.45
N PHE A 176 -7.94 -13.84 -2.34
CA PHE A 176 -6.99 -14.82 -1.76
C PHE A 176 -5.56 -14.30 -1.46
N ASN A 177 -5.36 -13.00 -1.32
CA ASN A 177 -4.05 -12.43 -0.99
C ASN A 177 -3.79 -12.51 0.52
N ASP A 178 -2.51 -12.55 0.92
CA ASP A 178 -2.08 -12.38 2.30
C ASP A 178 -1.43 -10.99 2.44
N ILE A 179 -1.98 -10.14 3.32
CA ILE A 179 -1.58 -8.73 3.43
C ILE A 179 -1.36 -8.36 4.89
N GLU A 180 -0.13 -8.04 5.24
CA GLU A 180 0.34 -7.84 6.61
C GLU A 180 1.18 -6.57 6.78
N ASP A 181 1.26 -6.09 8.02
CA ASP A 181 2.22 -5.06 8.50
C ASP A 181 2.44 -3.85 7.56
N SER A 182 1.35 -3.31 7.00
CA SER A 182 1.38 -2.03 6.30
C SER A 182 1.36 -0.86 7.28
N GLY A 183 2.15 0.20 7.02
CA GLY A 183 2.40 1.30 7.96
C GLY A 183 1.16 2.10 8.35
N ALA A 184 0.17 2.18 7.46
CA ALA A 184 -1.16 2.72 7.71
C ALA A 184 -2.24 1.64 7.45
N GLU A 185 -2.59 1.32 6.21
CA GLU A 185 -3.72 0.41 5.93
C GLU A 185 -3.36 -0.75 5.00
N ASN A 186 -3.73 -1.98 5.35
CA ASN A 186 -3.48 -3.15 4.48
C ASN A 186 -4.28 -3.01 3.16
N ILE A 187 -5.54 -2.55 3.22
CA ILE A 187 -6.33 -2.15 2.04
C ILE A 187 -7.03 -0.81 2.29
N TYR A 188 -6.86 0.16 1.38
CA TYR A 188 -7.62 1.43 1.39
C TYR A 188 -8.40 1.63 0.08
N LEU A 189 -9.73 1.71 0.19
CA LEU A 189 -10.66 2.06 -0.89
C LEU A 189 -11.11 3.53 -0.75
N LEU A 190 -10.86 4.37 -1.77
CA LEU A 190 -11.09 5.83 -1.72
C LEU A 190 -11.86 6.37 -2.94
N ASP A 191 -13.15 6.69 -2.79
CA ASP A 191 -14.04 7.23 -3.84
C ASP A 191 -14.14 6.30 -5.06
N VAL A 192 -14.59 5.06 -4.78
CA VAL A 192 -14.67 3.92 -5.70
C VAL A 192 -15.95 3.11 -5.49
N GLN A 193 -16.36 2.35 -6.51
CA GLN A 193 -17.56 1.51 -6.46
C GLN A 193 -17.33 0.08 -6.99
N HIS A 194 -18.13 -0.85 -6.47
CA HIS A 194 -18.15 -2.26 -6.87
C HIS A 194 -16.79 -2.96 -6.76
N ILE A 195 -16.05 -2.72 -5.67
CA ILE A 195 -14.83 -3.47 -5.37
C ILE A 195 -15.20 -4.84 -4.80
N PHE A 196 -14.44 -5.87 -5.14
CA PHE A 196 -14.62 -7.24 -4.64
C PHE A 196 -13.38 -7.63 -3.83
N LEU A 197 -13.48 -7.61 -2.50
CA LEU A 197 -12.44 -8.11 -1.58
C LEU A 197 -12.89 -9.49 -1.08
N ILE A 198 -12.33 -10.58 -1.62
CA ILE A 198 -12.81 -11.94 -1.36
C ILE A 198 -11.71 -12.83 -0.79
N ALA A 199 -11.96 -13.42 0.37
CA ALA A 199 -11.15 -14.47 1.00
C ALA A 199 -9.65 -14.14 1.16
N ASN A 200 -9.31 -12.86 1.33
CA ASN A 200 -7.96 -12.42 1.69
C ASN A 200 -7.73 -12.64 3.19
N ASN A 201 -6.46 -12.80 3.58
CA ASN A 201 -6.01 -12.77 4.98
C ASN A 201 -5.35 -11.43 5.25
N LEU A 202 -5.76 -10.73 6.32
CA LEU A 202 -5.32 -9.36 6.63
C LEU A 202 -4.94 -9.24 8.12
N SER A 203 -3.67 -8.98 8.44
CA SER A 203 -3.15 -9.04 9.82
C SER A 203 -2.19 -7.89 10.20
N GLY A 204 -1.81 -7.80 11.48
CA GLY A 204 -0.64 -7.04 11.93
C GLY A 204 -0.87 -5.58 12.32
N SER A 205 0.06 -4.70 11.94
CA SER A 205 0.14 -3.31 12.39
C SER A 205 -0.69 -2.31 11.53
N GLY A 206 -0.40 -1.01 11.64
CA GLY A 206 -1.19 0.05 10.98
C GLY A 206 -2.41 0.59 11.74
N SER A 207 -3.26 1.35 11.06
CA SER A 207 -4.50 2.00 11.52
C SER A 207 -5.77 1.17 11.27
N ALA A 208 -5.85 0.44 10.16
CA ALA A 208 -7.02 -0.36 9.77
C ALA A 208 -6.63 -1.50 8.79
N SER A 209 -7.23 -2.69 8.91
CA SER A 209 -6.99 -3.77 7.93
C SER A 209 -7.69 -3.45 6.61
N ILE A 210 -8.90 -2.88 6.68
CA ILE A 210 -9.64 -2.36 5.53
C ILE A 210 -10.18 -0.98 5.89
N TYR A 211 -9.87 0.03 5.07
CA TYR A 211 -10.42 1.39 5.18
C TYR A 211 -11.22 1.74 3.93
N MET A 212 -12.42 2.26 4.12
CA MET A 212 -13.39 2.55 3.06
C MET A 212 -13.91 3.97 3.19
N LYS A 213 -13.45 4.89 2.33
CA LYS A 213 -13.91 6.29 2.30
C LYS A 213 -14.64 6.59 0.99
N HIS A 214 -15.95 6.85 1.05
CA HIS A 214 -16.83 6.94 -0.13
C HIS A 214 -16.79 5.67 -1.01
N ALA A 215 -16.51 4.52 -0.43
CA ALA A 215 -16.58 3.24 -1.15
C ALA A 215 -18.03 2.77 -1.19
N GLN A 216 -18.53 2.38 -2.36
CA GLN A 216 -19.96 2.10 -2.57
C GLN A 216 -20.19 0.74 -3.24
N LYS A 217 -21.31 0.09 -2.92
CA LYS A 217 -21.80 -1.13 -3.61
C LYS A 217 -20.75 -2.26 -3.73
N SER A 218 -19.79 -2.28 -2.81
CA SER A 218 -18.66 -3.20 -2.82
C SER A 218 -18.96 -4.43 -1.97
N LEU A 219 -18.39 -5.58 -2.35
CA LEU A 219 -18.55 -6.85 -1.65
C LEU A 219 -17.24 -7.20 -0.94
N ILE A 220 -17.31 -7.38 0.38
CA ILE A 220 -16.19 -7.77 1.23
C ILE A 220 -16.59 -9.11 1.84
N VAL A 221 -16.06 -10.21 1.31
CA VAL A 221 -16.63 -11.56 1.47
C VAL A 221 -15.58 -12.56 1.96
N LEU A 222 -15.90 -13.35 2.99
CA LEU A 222 -15.05 -14.48 3.47
C LEU A 222 -13.61 -14.13 3.89
N ASN A 223 -13.28 -12.85 4.08
CA ASN A 223 -11.91 -12.44 4.48
C ASN A 223 -11.64 -12.80 5.95
N SER A 224 -10.41 -13.20 6.24
CA SER A 224 -9.84 -13.31 7.59
C SER A 224 -9.18 -11.97 7.95
N ILE A 225 -9.53 -11.40 9.11
CA ILE A 225 -9.15 -10.04 9.48
C ILE A 225 -8.73 -9.98 10.96
N GLU A 226 -7.46 -9.73 11.22
CA GLU A 226 -6.88 -9.71 12.55
C GLU A 226 -6.35 -8.31 12.94
N ASP A 227 -6.25 -8.08 14.25
CA ASP A 227 -5.67 -6.91 14.95
C ASP A 227 -6.27 -5.51 14.71
N ARG A 228 -6.70 -5.17 13.49
CA ARG A 228 -7.13 -3.80 13.12
C ARG A 228 -8.56 -3.76 12.63
N VAL A 229 -9.17 -2.58 12.70
CA VAL A 229 -10.60 -2.40 12.41
C VAL A 229 -10.91 -2.43 10.91
N VAL A 230 -12.15 -2.81 10.58
CA VAL A 230 -12.76 -2.48 9.28
C VAL A 230 -13.41 -1.11 9.42
N GLN A 231 -12.75 -0.09 8.86
CA GLN A 231 -13.09 1.32 9.00
C GLN A 231 -13.92 1.80 7.79
N VAL A 232 -15.19 2.15 8.01
CA VAL A 232 -16.10 2.64 6.96
C VAL A 232 -16.47 4.10 7.24
N ARG A 233 -16.28 5.00 6.26
CA ARG A 233 -16.36 6.47 6.46
C ARG A 233 -16.97 7.26 5.32
N GLY A 234 -17.51 8.44 5.68
CA GLY A 234 -18.11 9.39 4.75
C GLY A 234 -19.30 8.76 4.02
N ALA A 235 -19.59 9.21 2.80
CA ALA A 235 -20.66 8.68 1.94
C ALA A 235 -20.40 7.26 1.38
N SER A 236 -19.95 6.32 2.21
CA SER A 236 -19.83 4.89 1.88
C SER A 236 -21.16 4.17 2.12
N HIS A 237 -21.80 3.65 1.08
CA HIS A 237 -23.13 3.04 1.18
C HIS A 237 -23.34 1.81 0.28
N GLU A 238 -24.37 1.02 0.61
CA GLU A 238 -24.77 -0.20 -0.10
C GLU A 238 -23.67 -1.29 -0.16
N ASN A 239 -22.63 -1.20 0.66
CA ASN A 239 -21.60 -2.25 0.75
C ASN A 239 -22.10 -3.44 1.59
N ALA A 240 -21.70 -4.64 1.21
CA ALA A 240 -22.02 -5.87 1.92
C ALA A 240 -20.76 -6.58 2.42
N PHE A 241 -20.67 -6.73 3.74
CA PHE A 241 -19.64 -7.48 4.45
C PHE A 241 -20.22 -8.86 4.78
N VAL A 242 -19.84 -9.91 4.04
CA VAL A 242 -20.53 -11.21 4.06
C VAL A 242 -19.59 -12.32 4.53
N LEU A 243 -19.93 -13.00 5.62
CA LEU A 243 -19.19 -14.17 6.14
C LEU A 243 -17.69 -13.91 6.43
N ASN A 244 -17.28 -12.67 6.73
CA ASN A 244 -15.90 -12.39 7.16
C ASN A 244 -15.67 -12.85 8.61
N HIS A 245 -14.42 -13.16 8.94
CA HIS A 245 -14.00 -13.58 10.27
C HIS A 245 -13.03 -12.54 10.85
N LEU A 246 -13.43 -11.90 11.95
CA LEU A 246 -12.69 -10.81 12.60
C LEU A 246 -12.18 -11.25 13.99
N THR A 247 -10.88 -11.16 14.25
CA THR A 247 -10.25 -11.51 15.55
C THR A 247 -9.47 -10.31 16.09
N GLY A 248 -9.87 -9.74 17.23
CA GLY A 248 -9.35 -8.45 17.74
C GLY A 248 -9.84 -7.23 16.93
N ALA A 249 -10.09 -7.43 15.64
CA ALA A 249 -10.77 -6.54 14.71
C ALA A 249 -12.26 -6.33 15.03
N GLY A 250 -12.83 -5.24 14.50
CA GLY A 250 -14.26 -4.90 14.59
C GLY A 250 -14.65 -3.86 13.54
N TYR A 251 -15.95 -3.69 13.28
CA TYR A 251 -16.45 -2.71 12.30
C TYR A 251 -16.64 -1.32 12.93
N ASN A 252 -16.12 -0.26 12.30
CA ASN A 252 -16.36 1.13 12.70
C ASN A 252 -16.96 1.94 11.56
N PHE A 253 -18.26 2.22 11.63
CA PHE A 253 -18.99 3.11 10.71
C PHE A 253 -18.98 4.53 11.28
N GLU A 254 -18.18 5.43 10.71
CA GLU A 254 -17.95 6.78 11.26
C GLU A 254 -18.18 7.90 10.23
N ALA A 255 -19.03 8.86 10.62
CA ALA A 255 -19.24 10.09 9.85
C ALA A 255 -17.94 10.89 9.64
N TYR A 256 -17.90 11.67 8.57
CA TYR A 256 -16.72 12.44 8.16
C TYR A 256 -17.16 13.78 7.55
N GLU A 257 -16.40 14.83 7.83
CA GLU A 257 -16.67 16.19 7.37
C GLU A 257 -15.87 16.51 6.10
N GLU A 258 -16.56 16.71 4.98
CA GLU A 258 -15.94 17.00 3.69
C GLU A 258 -15.44 18.44 3.60
N ASN A 259 -14.25 18.62 4.17
CA ASN A 259 -13.52 19.88 4.25
C ASN A 259 -12.59 20.18 3.05
N GLN A 260 -12.58 19.34 2.00
CA GLN A 260 -11.72 19.52 0.83
C GLN A 260 -12.45 19.26 -0.50
N ASN A 261 -12.09 20.03 -1.54
CA ASN A 261 -12.57 19.85 -2.92
C ASN A 261 -11.92 18.63 -3.63
N ARG A 262 -11.72 17.50 -2.93
CA ARG A 262 -10.96 16.34 -3.46
C ARG A 262 -11.77 15.04 -3.60
N SER A 263 -12.89 14.92 -2.89
CA SER A 263 -13.86 13.84 -3.08
C SER A 263 -14.93 14.26 -4.11
N ARG A 264 -15.70 13.31 -4.64
CA ARG A 264 -16.96 13.60 -5.36
C ARG A 264 -18.12 13.98 -4.43
N ALA A 265 -17.93 13.87 -3.12
CA ALA A 265 -18.95 14.15 -2.13
C ALA A 265 -19.22 15.65 -1.97
N ALA A 266 -20.44 16.00 -1.57
CA ALA A 266 -20.78 17.37 -1.21
C ALA A 266 -20.08 17.77 0.11
N ARG A 267 -19.75 19.06 0.25
CA ARG A 267 -19.13 19.61 1.47
C ARG A 267 -20.03 19.44 2.70
N GLY A 268 -19.40 19.31 3.86
CA GLY A 268 -20.08 19.12 5.15
C GLY A 268 -20.12 17.66 5.59
N TRP A 269 -20.93 17.35 6.59
CA TRP A 269 -20.99 16.01 7.18
C TRP A 269 -21.63 14.98 6.25
N THR A 270 -20.89 13.91 5.94
CA THR A 270 -21.39 12.70 5.28
C THR A 270 -21.16 11.49 6.17
N ALA A 271 -22.00 10.45 6.08
CA ALA A 271 -21.91 9.29 6.96
C ALA A 271 -22.26 7.98 6.26
N PRO A 272 -21.74 6.84 6.74
CA PRO A 272 -22.07 5.53 6.18
C PRO A 272 -23.54 5.17 6.39
N THR A 273 -24.21 4.75 5.32
CA THR A 273 -25.62 4.36 5.33
C THR A 273 -25.89 3.12 4.48
N ALA A 274 -26.97 2.38 4.77
CA ALA A 274 -27.39 1.21 4.00
C ALA A 274 -26.32 0.11 3.79
N ASN A 275 -25.24 0.09 4.58
CA ASN A 275 -24.26 -0.99 4.57
C ASN A 275 -24.80 -2.19 5.37
N ARG A 276 -24.41 -3.40 5.00
CA ARG A 276 -24.88 -4.65 5.65
C ARG A 276 -23.70 -5.52 6.06
N VAL A 277 -23.67 -5.97 7.32
CA VAL A 277 -22.80 -7.05 7.80
C VAL A 277 -23.68 -8.30 7.94
N ILE A 278 -23.33 -9.39 7.27
CA ILE A 278 -24.21 -10.57 7.09
C ILE A 278 -23.42 -11.85 7.40
N GLY A 279 -23.76 -12.52 8.50
CA GLY A 279 -23.05 -13.71 8.95
C GLY A 279 -21.57 -13.48 9.29
N GLY A 280 -20.81 -14.57 9.43
CA GLY A 280 -19.42 -14.53 9.84
C GLY A 280 -19.27 -14.39 11.36
N SER A 281 -18.08 -14.01 11.82
CA SER A 281 -17.77 -13.89 13.24
C SER A 281 -16.95 -12.65 13.59
N ILE A 282 -17.11 -12.16 14.82
CA ILE A 282 -16.27 -11.11 15.41
C ILE A 282 -15.93 -11.53 16.85
N ASP A 283 -14.63 -11.64 17.17
CA ASP A 283 -14.15 -12.04 18.49
C ASP A 283 -13.05 -11.11 19.06
N ALA A 284 -12.81 -11.21 20.36
CA ALA A 284 -11.66 -10.64 21.08
C ALA A 284 -11.47 -9.10 20.98
N THR A 285 -12.49 -8.36 20.53
CA THR A 285 -12.42 -6.91 20.32
C THR A 285 -13.21 -6.09 21.35
N GLY A 286 -12.77 -4.86 21.67
CA GLY A 286 -13.45 -4.00 22.65
C GLY A 286 -14.86 -3.54 22.24
N THR A 287 -15.21 -3.56 20.95
CA THR A 287 -16.58 -3.33 20.44
C THR A 287 -16.73 -3.98 19.07
N CYS A 288 -17.66 -4.92 18.89
CA CYS A 288 -17.82 -5.63 17.62
C CYS A 288 -18.27 -4.69 16.48
N VAL A 289 -19.27 -3.84 16.71
CA VAL A 289 -19.75 -2.86 15.71
C VAL A 289 -19.97 -1.48 16.31
N ARG A 290 -19.36 -0.44 15.75
CA ARG A 290 -19.53 0.95 16.19
C ARG A 290 -20.20 1.80 15.12
N PHE A 291 -21.19 2.61 15.53
CA PHE A 291 -21.85 3.61 14.69
C PHE A 291 -21.64 5.00 15.29
N SER A 292 -20.96 5.88 14.57
CA SER A 292 -20.59 7.22 15.05
C SER A 292 -21.10 8.26 14.03
N GLY A 293 -22.33 8.75 14.22
CA GLY A 293 -23.06 9.55 13.23
C GLY A 293 -23.56 8.77 12.00
N ALA A 294 -23.34 7.45 11.94
CA ALA A 294 -23.78 6.56 10.85
C ALA A 294 -25.20 6.01 11.10
N SER A 295 -26.01 5.85 10.05
CA SER A 295 -27.42 5.49 10.18
C SER A 295 -27.96 4.55 9.10
N GLY A 296 -29.02 3.79 9.41
CA GLY A 296 -29.66 2.90 8.43
C GLY A 296 -28.80 1.71 7.96
N ASN A 297 -27.73 1.37 8.68
CA ASN A 297 -26.90 0.18 8.42
C ASN A 297 -27.49 -1.06 9.11
N ARG A 298 -27.08 -2.26 8.72
CA ARG A 298 -27.62 -3.52 9.26
C ARG A 298 -26.51 -4.49 9.65
N VAL A 299 -26.72 -5.23 10.74
CA VAL A 299 -25.91 -6.38 11.17
C VAL A 299 -26.88 -7.53 11.36
N GLU A 300 -26.69 -8.63 10.62
CA GLU A 300 -27.70 -9.67 10.41
C GLU A 300 -27.06 -11.07 10.49
N GLY A 301 -27.31 -11.80 11.57
CA GLY A 301 -26.86 -13.18 11.78
C GLY A 301 -25.37 -13.35 12.09
N VAL A 302 -24.71 -12.33 12.65
CA VAL A 302 -23.27 -12.37 12.97
C VAL A 302 -23.04 -13.05 14.33
N ALA A 303 -22.11 -13.99 14.42
CA ALA A 303 -21.65 -14.54 15.70
C ALA A 303 -20.68 -13.56 16.37
N ALA A 304 -20.95 -13.16 17.61
CA ALA A 304 -20.15 -12.15 18.31
C ALA A 304 -19.76 -12.60 19.72
N THR A 305 -18.46 -12.71 19.99
CA THR A 305 -17.91 -13.18 21.27
C THR A 305 -16.88 -12.21 21.83
N ASN A 306 -16.69 -12.26 23.15
CA ASN A 306 -15.69 -11.48 23.91
C ASN A 306 -15.68 -9.96 23.66
N CYS A 307 -16.79 -9.39 23.18
CA CYS A 307 -16.91 -7.98 22.79
C CYS A 307 -18.15 -7.30 23.38
N ASN A 308 -18.16 -5.96 23.37
CA ASN A 308 -19.42 -5.21 23.42
C ASN A 308 -20.07 -5.27 22.04
N LEU A 309 -21.25 -5.91 21.91
CA LEU A 309 -21.91 -6.15 20.63
C LEU A 309 -22.00 -4.90 19.74
N SER A 310 -22.42 -3.77 20.33
CA SER A 310 -22.38 -2.49 19.61
C SER A 310 -22.13 -1.27 20.49
N ARG A 311 -21.78 -0.14 19.84
CA ARG A 311 -21.78 1.19 20.46
C ARG A 311 -22.22 2.25 19.45
N SER A 312 -23.24 3.03 19.81
CA SER A 312 -23.69 4.21 19.05
C SER A 312 -23.18 5.51 19.66
N ALA A 313 -22.92 6.51 18.83
CA ALA A 313 -22.49 7.86 19.22
C ALA A 313 -22.86 8.91 18.15
N SER A 314 -22.83 10.18 18.54
CA SER A 314 -22.84 11.32 17.60
C SER A 314 -21.42 11.64 17.12
N ARG A 315 -21.29 12.22 15.92
CA ARG A 315 -20.03 12.65 15.32
C ARG A 315 -20.29 13.88 14.45
N GLY A 316 -19.81 15.03 14.92
CA GLY A 316 -20.24 16.32 14.37
C GLY A 316 -21.75 16.53 14.61
N ASP A 317 -22.43 17.10 13.62
CA ASP A 317 -23.88 17.35 13.67
C ASP A 317 -24.72 16.07 13.48
N LEU A 318 -24.10 14.94 13.11
CA LEU A 318 -24.78 13.68 12.84
C LEU A 318 -24.82 12.77 14.07
N THR A 319 -26.00 12.22 14.35
CA THR A 319 -26.22 11.24 15.43
C THR A 319 -26.57 9.87 14.84
N ALA A 320 -25.96 8.81 15.36
CA ALA A 320 -26.25 7.46 14.89
C ALA A 320 -27.69 7.04 15.25
N GLY A 321 -28.42 6.47 14.27
CA GLY A 321 -29.83 6.10 14.39
C GLY A 321 -30.23 5.08 13.32
N ASP A 322 -31.38 4.45 13.47
CA ASP A 322 -31.97 3.50 12.50
C ASP A 322 -31.07 2.31 12.07
N ASN A 323 -29.99 2.03 12.80
CA ASN A 323 -29.13 0.88 12.55
C ASN A 323 -29.77 -0.38 13.15
N PHE A 324 -29.94 -1.43 12.33
CA PHE A 324 -30.49 -2.72 12.75
C PHE A 324 -29.38 -3.66 13.24
N LEU A 325 -29.65 -4.42 14.31
CA LEU A 325 -28.70 -5.32 14.96
C LEU A 325 -29.35 -6.64 15.34
N GLU A 326 -28.93 -7.72 14.69
CA GLU A 326 -29.30 -9.10 14.95
C GLU A 326 -28.03 -9.95 14.97
N PHE A 327 -27.58 -10.30 16.17
CA PHE A 327 -26.45 -11.21 16.43
C PHE A 327 -26.97 -12.60 16.82
N LEU A 328 -26.12 -13.62 16.70
CA LEU A 328 -26.39 -15.00 17.14
C LEU A 328 -26.05 -15.22 18.63
#